data_AF-A0A9E3L2D1-F1
#
_entry.id   AF-A0A9E3L2D1-F1
#
_cell.length_a   1.000
_cell.length_b   1.000
_cell.length_c   1.000
_cell.angle_alpha   90.00
_cell.angle_beta   90.00
_cell.angle_gamma   90.00
#
_symmetry.space_group_name_H-M   'P 1'
#
loop_
_entity.id
_entity.type
_entity.pdbx_description
1 polymer ?
#
loop_
_entity_poly.entity_id
_entity_poly.type
_entity_poly.pdbx_seq_one_letter_code
_entity_poly.pdbx_strand_id
1 'polypeptide(L)'
;PGLPWRFEPEQNSIEVKLGQVVTVYYRVINEAARPITASAAYNVAPLNAGSYFQKINCFCFTEQTMAPGEKREMPVVFYVDPSITNDSENDNLKSITLSYTFYPIRDPAPKPLAASEPDKRKGNL
;
A
#
# COMPACT_ATOMS: atom_id res chain seq x y z
N PRO A 1 -0.82 -0.36 21.39
CA PRO A 1 -0.69 1.02 20.88
C PRO A 1 -0.69 1.03 19.35
N GLY A 2 -1.73 1.63 18.74
CA GLY A 2 -1.88 1.71 17.29
C GLY A 2 -0.89 2.68 16.64
N LEU A 3 -0.76 2.60 15.31
CA LEU A 3 -0.05 3.59 14.52
C LEU A 3 -0.81 4.93 14.61
N PRO A 4 -0.20 6.04 15.07
CA PRO A 4 -0.85 7.35 15.20
C PRO A 4 -0.95 8.05 13.84
N TRP A 5 -1.42 7.33 12.83
CA TRP A 5 -1.68 7.84 11.50
C TRP A 5 -3.17 7.86 11.28
N ARG A 6 -3.68 8.97 10.74
CA ARG A 6 -5.02 9.02 10.18
C ARG A 6 -4.97 8.55 8.74
N PHE A 7 -5.71 7.50 8.43
CA PHE A 7 -5.79 6.88 7.12
C PHE A 7 -7.27 6.77 6.72
N GLU A 8 -7.65 7.42 5.62
CA GLU A 8 -9.02 7.44 5.15
C GLU A 8 -9.08 7.43 3.62
N PRO A 9 -10.03 6.70 3.01
CA PRO A 9 -10.28 6.81 1.57
C PRO A 9 -10.90 8.18 1.27
N GLU A 10 -10.58 8.76 0.11
CA GLU A 10 -11.31 9.94 -0.37
C GLU A 10 -12.76 9.62 -0.71
N GLN A 11 -13.01 8.39 -1.17
CA GLN A 11 -14.33 7.88 -1.52
C GLN A 11 -14.51 6.47 -0.92
N ASN A 12 -15.51 6.29 -0.06
CA ASN A 12 -15.78 5.01 0.60
C ASN A 12 -16.38 3.95 -0.35
N SER A 13 -17.03 4.37 -1.42
CA SER A 13 -17.66 3.50 -2.42
C SER A 13 -17.60 4.17 -3.77
N ILE A 14 -17.36 3.39 -4.81
CA ILE A 14 -17.37 3.83 -6.21
C ILE A 14 -18.02 2.75 -7.08
N GLU A 15 -18.66 3.17 -8.16
CA GLU A 15 -19.11 2.25 -9.21
C GLU A 15 -18.02 2.15 -10.28
N VAL A 16 -17.70 0.91 -10.67
CA VAL A 16 -16.66 0.64 -11.67
C VAL A 16 -17.21 -0.27 -12.75
N LYS A 17 -16.77 -0.04 -13.99
CA LYS A 17 -17.03 -0.99 -15.08
C LYS A 17 -15.98 -2.08 -15.06
N LEU A 18 -16.40 -3.33 -15.25
CA LEU A 18 -15.46 -4.44 -15.36
C LEU A 18 -14.47 -4.20 -16.51
N GLY A 19 -13.19 -4.53 -16.28
CA GLY A 19 -12.08 -4.28 -17.21
C GLY A 19 -11.60 -2.83 -17.26
N GLN A 20 -12.29 -1.88 -16.64
CA GLN A 20 -11.85 -0.49 -16.57
C GLN A 20 -10.74 -0.34 -15.51
N VAL A 21 -9.63 0.29 -15.89
CA VAL A 21 -8.60 0.72 -14.94
C VAL A 21 -9.11 1.92 -14.16
N VAL A 22 -9.06 1.79 -12.83
CA VAL A 22 -9.55 2.78 -11.89
C VAL A 22 -8.41 3.20 -10.96
N THR A 23 -8.34 4.49 -10.68
CA THR A 23 -7.44 5.05 -9.66
C THR A 23 -8.27 5.66 -8.56
N VAL A 24 -8.03 5.22 -7.31
CA VAL A 24 -8.62 5.80 -6.11
C VAL A 24 -7.52 6.34 -5.21
N TYR A 25 -7.83 7.34 -4.41
CA TYR A 25 -6.87 8.00 -3.55
C TYR A 25 -7.23 7.78 -2.09
N TYR A 26 -6.19 7.52 -1.30
CA TYR A 26 -6.25 7.49 0.15
C TYR A 26 -5.45 8.65 0.72
N ARG A 27 -6.00 9.29 1.75
CA ARG A 27 -5.33 10.34 2.49
C ARG A 27 -4.71 9.78 3.75
N VAL A 28 -3.41 10.04 3.92
CA VAL A 28 -2.63 9.61 5.08
C VAL A 28 -2.04 10.82 5.77
N ILE A 29 -2.17 10.88 7.10
CA ILE A 29 -1.62 11.96 7.92
C ILE A 29 -0.88 11.34 9.11
N ASN A 30 0.39 11.69 9.30
CA ASN A 30 1.11 11.34 10.53
C ASN A 30 0.76 12.33 11.64
N GLU A 31 -0.05 11.92 12.61
CA GLU A 31 -0.48 12.77 13.72
C GLU A 31 0.50 12.76 14.89
N ALA A 32 1.60 12.00 14.81
CA ALA A 32 2.65 12.02 15.81
C ALA A 32 3.58 13.23 15.68
N ALA A 33 4.15 13.65 16.80
CA ALA A 33 5.22 14.66 16.85
C ALA A 33 6.61 14.12 16.47
N ARG A 34 6.70 12.92 15.88
CA ARG A 34 7.96 12.29 15.45
C ARG A 34 7.81 11.59 14.09
N PRO A 35 8.90 11.40 13.33
CA PRO A 35 8.88 10.56 12.15
C PRO A 35 8.50 9.13 12.53
N ILE A 36 7.67 8.50 11.70
CA ILE A 36 7.30 7.08 11.86
C ILE A 36 7.46 6.38 10.51
N THR A 37 7.99 5.18 10.55
CA THR A 37 8.04 4.26 9.41
C THR A 37 7.00 3.18 9.61
N ALA A 38 6.19 2.94 8.57
CA ALA A 38 5.16 1.91 8.57
C ALA A 38 5.09 1.22 7.22
N SER A 39 4.57 -0.01 7.20
CA SER A 39 4.19 -0.71 5.99
C SER A 39 2.70 -1.04 6.02
N ALA A 40 2.10 -1.15 4.85
CA ALA A 40 0.70 -1.51 4.71
C ALA A 40 0.53 -2.93 4.21
N ALA A 41 -0.40 -3.66 4.81
CA ALA A 41 -0.98 -4.86 4.23
C ALA A 41 -2.38 -4.55 3.70
N TYR A 42 -2.83 -5.31 2.71
CA TYR A 42 -4.14 -5.17 2.10
C TYR A 42 -4.93 -6.47 2.19
N ASN A 43 -6.24 -6.34 2.11
CA ASN A 43 -7.17 -7.46 1.99
C ASN A 43 -8.26 -7.13 0.97
N VAL A 44 -8.69 -8.13 0.21
CA VAL A 44 -9.84 -8.03 -0.71
C VAL A 44 -10.90 -9.01 -0.24
N ALA A 45 -12.14 -8.54 -0.13
CA ALA A 45 -13.28 -9.35 0.25
C ALA A 45 -14.48 -9.11 -0.70
N PRO A 46 -15.31 -10.12 -0.99
CA PRO A 46 -15.16 -11.52 -0.57
C PRO A 46 -14.03 -12.26 -1.31
N LEU A 47 -13.60 -13.41 -0.78
CA LEU A 47 -12.40 -14.11 -1.26
C LEU A 47 -12.51 -14.60 -2.71
N ASN A 48 -13.69 -15.08 -3.11
CA ASN A 48 -14.01 -15.49 -4.48
C ASN A 48 -13.80 -14.35 -5.50
N ALA A 49 -14.16 -13.12 -5.13
CA ALA A 49 -13.92 -11.94 -5.96
C ALA A 49 -12.45 -11.50 -5.99
N GLY A 50 -11.66 -11.89 -4.97
CA GLY A 50 -10.26 -11.52 -4.84
C GLY A 50 -9.39 -11.97 -6.02
N SER A 51 -9.68 -13.14 -6.59
CA SER A 51 -8.97 -13.68 -7.77
C SER A 51 -9.11 -12.81 -9.02
N TYR A 52 -10.21 -12.07 -9.13
CA TYR A 52 -10.52 -11.19 -10.25
C TYR A 52 -10.11 -9.74 -9.99
N PHE A 53 -9.77 -9.40 -8.75
CA PHE A 53 -9.34 -8.07 -8.38
C PHE A 53 -7.85 -7.90 -8.67
N GLN A 54 -7.53 -7.19 -9.76
CA GLN A 54 -6.17 -7.03 -10.23
C GLN A 54 -5.63 -5.66 -9.84
N LYS A 55 -4.70 -5.67 -8.89
CA LYS A 55 -4.04 -4.45 -8.42
C LYS A 55 -2.81 -4.15 -9.27
N ILE A 56 -2.84 -3.02 -9.97
CA ILE A 56 -1.76 -2.60 -10.89
C ILE A 56 -0.62 -1.92 -10.10
N ASN A 57 -0.93 -0.96 -9.22
CA ASN A 57 0.08 -0.25 -8.42
C ASN A 57 -0.22 -0.34 -6.92
N CYS A 58 0.73 -0.88 -6.14
CA CYS A 58 0.68 -1.01 -4.67
C CYS A 58 1.72 -0.11 -4.00
N PHE A 59 1.28 0.72 -3.06
CA PHE A 59 2.15 1.23 -1.99
C PHE A 59 2.51 0.14 -0.97
N CYS A 60 1.76 -0.96 -0.98
CA CYS A 60 1.98 -2.13 -0.15
C CYS A 60 3.36 -2.73 -0.45
N PHE A 61 4.02 -3.22 0.59
CA PHE A 61 5.39 -3.77 0.56
C PHE A 61 6.53 -2.75 0.44
N THR A 62 6.24 -1.45 0.44
CA THR A 62 7.28 -0.42 0.61
C THR A 62 7.13 0.27 1.96
N GLU A 63 8.26 0.44 2.65
CA GLU A 63 8.33 1.20 3.88
C GLU A 63 7.99 2.66 3.59
N GLN A 64 6.98 3.17 4.27
CA GLN A 64 6.57 4.56 4.17
C GLN A 64 7.06 5.27 5.43
N THR A 65 8.03 6.17 5.27
CA THR A 65 8.42 7.10 6.33
C THR A 65 7.65 8.40 6.13
N MET A 66 6.99 8.86 7.19
CA MET A 66 6.28 10.15 7.21
C MET A 66 6.81 11.03 8.34
N ALA A 67 7.11 12.28 8.03
CA ALA A 67 7.50 13.29 9.00
C ALA A 67 6.32 13.69 9.91
N PRO A 68 6.56 14.37 11.05
CA PRO A 68 5.49 14.87 11.92
C PRO A 68 4.52 15.78 11.16
N GLY A 69 3.22 15.50 11.24
CA GLY A 69 2.18 16.28 10.57
C GLY A 69 2.14 16.16 9.05
N GLU A 70 3.01 15.34 8.44
CA GLU A 70 3.04 15.15 6.99
C GLU A 70 1.71 14.57 6.50
N LYS A 71 1.23 15.10 5.37
CA LYS A 71 0.03 14.63 4.67
C LYS A 71 0.44 14.11 3.32
N ARG A 72 -0.03 12.92 2.95
CA ARG A 72 0.28 12.28 1.68
C ARG A 72 -0.98 11.68 1.06
N GLU A 73 -1.13 11.85 -0.24
CA GLU A 73 -2.12 11.14 -1.05
C GLU A 73 -1.46 9.89 -1.63
N MET A 74 -2.08 8.74 -1.41
CA MET A 74 -1.59 7.45 -1.85
C MET A 74 -2.56 6.88 -2.89
N PRO A 75 -2.21 6.91 -4.19
CA PRO A 75 -3.04 6.34 -5.23
C PRO A 75 -3.01 4.81 -5.19
N VAL A 76 -4.15 4.20 -5.43
CA VAL A 76 -4.33 2.76 -5.68
C VAL A 76 -4.91 2.61 -7.06
N VAL A 77 -4.17 1.93 -7.93
CA VAL A 77 -4.61 1.62 -9.30
C VAL A 77 -4.98 0.16 -9.39
N PHE A 78 -6.18 -0.14 -9.85
CA PHE A 78 -6.70 -1.49 -9.99
C PHE A 78 -7.71 -1.60 -11.13
N TYR A 79 -8.06 -2.83 -11.50
CA TYR A 79 -9.24 -3.15 -12.30
C TYR A 79 -9.85 -4.45 -11.79
N VAL A 80 -11.11 -4.71 -12.16
CA VAL A 80 -11.77 -6.00 -11.92
C VAL A 80 -11.85 -6.74 -13.24
N ASP A 81 -11.34 -7.96 -13.30
CA ASP A 81 -11.36 -8.78 -14.50
C ASP A 81 -12.80 -9.11 -14.92
N PRO A 82 -13.21 -8.82 -16.18
CA PRO A 82 -14.55 -9.13 -16.67
C PRO A 82 -14.94 -10.61 -16.59
N SER A 83 -13.97 -11.53 -16.55
CA SER A 83 -14.23 -12.97 -16.43
C SER A 83 -14.93 -13.37 -15.14
N ILE A 84 -15.01 -12.47 -14.14
CA ILE A 84 -15.79 -12.68 -12.92
C ILE A 84 -17.27 -13.02 -13.19
N THR A 85 -17.83 -12.54 -14.31
CA THR A 85 -19.22 -12.83 -14.70
C THR A 85 -19.43 -14.23 -15.26
N ASN A 86 -18.35 -14.94 -15.59
CA ASN A 86 -18.42 -16.30 -16.12
C ASN A 86 -18.32 -17.36 -15.01
N ASP A 87 -18.07 -16.93 -13.78
CA ASP A 87 -17.92 -17.78 -12.62
C ASP A 87 -19.19 -17.69 -11.76
N SER A 88 -19.93 -18.80 -11.71
CA SER A 88 -21.20 -18.89 -11.00
C SER A 88 -21.05 -18.70 -9.48
N GLU A 89 -19.85 -18.86 -8.92
CA GLU A 89 -19.59 -18.52 -7.52
C GLU A 89 -19.73 -17.02 -7.23
N ASN A 90 -19.71 -16.17 -8.27
CA ASN A 90 -19.83 -14.72 -8.18
C ASN A 90 -21.19 -14.17 -8.64
N ASP A 91 -22.17 -15.01 -9.00
CA ASP A 91 -23.49 -14.58 -9.51
C ASP A 91 -24.23 -13.63 -8.54
N ASN A 92 -24.00 -13.78 -7.23
CA ASN A 92 -24.60 -12.96 -6.17
C ASN A 92 -23.67 -11.83 -5.66
N LEU A 93 -22.51 -11.63 -6.28
CA LEU A 93 -21.54 -10.63 -5.87
C LEU A 93 -22.06 -9.22 -6.22
N LYS A 94 -22.31 -8.41 -5.19
CA LYS A 94 -22.77 -7.01 -5.35
C LYS A 94 -21.68 -5.97 -5.16
N SER A 95 -20.66 -6.29 -4.37
CA SER A 95 -19.63 -5.33 -3.98
C SER A 95 -18.34 -6.05 -3.61
N ILE A 96 -17.22 -5.42 -3.95
CA ILE A 96 -15.88 -5.84 -3.53
C ILE A 96 -15.35 -4.79 -2.55
N THR A 97 -14.87 -5.24 -1.40
CA THR A 97 -14.27 -4.38 -0.38
C THR A 97 -12.75 -4.55 -0.42
N LEU A 98 -12.05 -3.45 -0.67
CA LEU A 98 -10.60 -3.36 -0.53
C LEU A 98 -10.28 -2.67 0.80
N SER A 99 -9.57 -3.37 1.68
CA SER A 99 -9.17 -2.86 3.00
C SER A 99 -7.65 -2.73 3.08
N TYR A 100 -7.18 -1.68 3.75
CA TYR A 100 -5.78 -1.45 4.06
C TYR A 100 -5.58 -1.29 5.55
N THR A 101 -4.51 -1.91 6.06
CA THR A 101 -4.08 -1.76 7.44
C THR A 101 -2.60 -1.42 7.47
N PHE A 102 -2.25 -0.32 8.12
CA PHE A 102 -0.85 0.06 8.34
C PHE A 102 -0.33 -0.51 9.65
N TYR A 103 0.89 -1.03 9.60
CA TYR A 103 1.62 -1.58 10.73
C TYR A 103 2.91 -0.78 10.95
N PRO A 104 3.18 -0.31 12.17
CA PRO A 104 4.44 0.38 12.46
C PRO A 104 5.60 -0.60 12.36
N ILE A 105 6.67 -0.18 11.69
CA ILE A 105 7.94 -0.90 11.70
C ILE A 105 8.78 -0.24 12.78
N ARG A 106 9.08 -0.96 13.86
CA ARG A 106 10.02 -0.50 14.89
C ARG A 106 11.41 -0.98 14.50
N ASP A 107 12.34 -0.03 14.42
CA ASP A 107 13.75 -0.19 14.08
C ASP A 107 14.01 -0.89 12.74
N PRO A 108 14.53 -0.20 11.70
CA PRO A 108 15.27 -0.92 10.70
C PRO A 108 16.41 -1.59 11.45
N ALA A 109 16.39 -2.93 11.53
CA ALA A 109 17.61 -3.67 11.80
C ALA A 109 18.69 -3.03 10.92
N PRO A 110 19.86 -2.65 11.47
CA PRO A 110 20.84 -1.89 10.72
C PRO A 110 21.09 -2.64 9.41
N LYS A 111 20.69 -2.03 8.29
CA LYS A 111 21.06 -2.54 6.96
C LYS A 111 22.57 -2.73 7.04
N PRO A 112 23.14 -3.93 6.83
CA PRO A 112 24.57 -4.07 6.78
C PRO A 112 25.03 -3.12 5.69
N LEU A 113 25.70 -2.04 6.09
CA LEU A 113 26.47 -1.20 5.18
C LEU A 113 27.57 -2.13 4.70
N ALA A 114 27.30 -2.85 3.61
CA ALA A 114 28.33 -3.58 2.89
C ALA A 114 29.45 -2.56 2.67
N ALA A 115 30.57 -2.84 3.32
CA ALA A 115 31.73 -1.99 3.37
C ALA A 115 32.21 -1.73 1.93
N SER A 116 31.95 -0.53 1.42
CA SER A 116 32.89 0.07 0.47
C SER A 116 33.94 0.79 1.31
N GLU A 117 34.94 0.05 1.77
CA GLU A 117 36.20 0.65 2.21
C GLU A 117 36.71 1.55 1.07
N PRO A 118 37.08 2.81 1.34
CA PRO A 118 37.77 3.62 0.35
C PRO A 118 39.19 3.06 0.18
N ASP A 119 39.49 2.54 -1.01
CA ASP A 119 40.84 2.18 -1.46
C ASP A 119 41.78 3.38 -1.29
N LYS A 120 42.47 3.44 -0.16
CA LYS A 120 43.55 4.38 0.12
C LYS A 120 44.82 3.86 -0.56
N ARG A 121 44.88 3.88 -1.89
CA ARG A 121 46.17 3.89 -2.60
C ARG A 121 46.67 5.32 -2.75
N LYS A 122 47.29 5.81 -1.67
CA LYS A 122 48.25 6.92 -1.72
C LYS A 122 49.63 6.38 -1.38
N GLY A 123 50.59 6.58 -2.30
CA GLY A 123 52.01 6.75 -1.93
C GLY A 123 52.99 5.87 -2.68
N ASN A 124 53.74 6.49 -3.60
CA ASN A 124 55.04 6.06 -4.12
C ASN A 124 56.02 5.67 -3.00
N LEU A 125 56.77 4.58 -3.22
CA LEU A 125 58.24 4.52 -3.20
C LEU A 125 58.72 3.14 -3.67
#